data_AF-A0ABD4PRI5-F1
#
_entry.id   AF-A0ABD4PRI5-F1
#
_cell.length_a   1.000
_cell.length_b   1.000
_cell.length_c   1.000
_cell.angle_alpha   90.00
_cell.angle_beta   90.00
_cell.angle_gamma   90.00
#
_symmetry.space_group_name_H-M   'P 1'
#
loop_
_entity.id
_entity.type
_entity.pdbx_description
1 polymer ?
#
loop_
_entity_poly.entity_id
_entity_poly.type
_entity_poly.pdbx_seq_one_letter_code
_entity_poly.pdbx_strand_id
1 'polypeptide(L)'
;MRENKIYFIGEGIVSVIIVCFTFKLYLYNKILYDIQEKYSNQIQKALMVAREPYYFKYLISGILFITLLVVYTTFVISKQYIGIDRWIIFIINLVLLIILLIVFWNPIITTIAILLLSAGGIVIAIGY
;
A
#
# COMPACT_ATOMS: atom_id res chain seq x y z
N MET A 1 -31.75 0.52 -3.65
CA MET A 1 -31.57 -0.20 -2.36
C MET A 1 -30.79 -1.51 -2.49
N ARG A 2 -31.03 -2.35 -3.52
CA ARG A 2 -30.26 -3.61 -3.76
C ARG A 2 -28.81 -3.36 -4.20
N GLU A 3 -28.58 -2.37 -5.07
CA GLU A 3 -27.24 -2.03 -5.55
C GLU A 3 -26.33 -1.58 -4.40
N ASN A 4 -26.77 -0.65 -3.55
CA ASN A 4 -25.99 -0.21 -2.37
C ASN A 4 -25.56 -1.36 -1.45
N LYS A 5 -26.38 -2.42 -1.29
CA LYS A 5 -26.01 -3.58 -0.44
C LYS A 5 -24.87 -4.40 -1.03
N ILE A 6 -24.86 -4.62 -2.34
CA ILE A 6 -23.79 -5.40 -3.00
C ILE A 6 -22.46 -4.64 -2.91
N TYR A 7 -22.50 -3.32 -3.12
CA TYR A 7 -21.33 -2.47 -2.94
C TYR A 7 -20.81 -2.49 -1.50
N PHE A 8 -21.70 -2.38 -0.52
CA PHE A 8 -21.30 -2.40 0.90
C PHE A 8 -20.65 -3.72 1.32
N ILE A 9 -21.16 -4.85 0.81
CA ILE A 9 -20.58 -6.17 1.06
C ILE A 9 -19.23 -6.31 0.36
N GLY A 10 -19.14 -5.90 -0.92
CA GLY A 10 -17.88 -5.93 -1.67
C GLY A 10 -16.80 -5.09 -1.01
N GLU A 11 -17.16 -3.91 -0.50
CA GLU A 11 -16.25 -3.04 0.22
C GLU A 11 -15.81 -3.61 1.57
N GLY A 12 -16.73 -4.23 2.31
CA GLY A 12 -16.38 -4.92 3.55
C GLY A 12 -15.34 -6.01 3.30
N ILE A 13 -15.49 -6.78 2.23
CA ILE A 13 -14.52 -7.82 1.83
C ILE A 13 -13.17 -7.20 1.47
N VAL A 14 -13.15 -6.16 0.63
CA VAL A 14 -11.92 -5.45 0.25
C VAL A 14 -11.20 -4.87 1.47
N SER A 15 -11.95 -4.24 2.38
CA SER A 15 -11.43 -3.69 3.63
C SER A 15 -10.80 -4.77 4.51
N VAL A 16 -11.46 -5.92 4.68
CA VAL A 16 -10.92 -7.06 5.44
C VAL A 16 -9.62 -7.57 4.82
N ILE A 17 -9.57 -7.71 3.50
CA ILE A 17 -8.36 -8.14 2.79
C ILE A 17 -7.20 -7.15 3.03
N ILE A 18 -7.47 -5.84 2.94
CA ILE A 18 -6.48 -4.79 3.19
C ILE A 18 -6.00 -4.83 4.63
N VAL A 19 -6.89 -4.96 5.62
CA VAL A 19 -6.51 -5.08 7.03
C VAL A 19 -5.59 -6.29 7.24
N CYS A 20 -5.94 -7.45 6.68
CA CYS A 20 -5.10 -8.65 6.76
C CYS A 20 -3.73 -8.44 6.10
N PHE A 21 -3.70 -7.76 4.95
CA PHE A 21 -2.44 -7.43 4.26
C PHE A 21 -1.58 -6.47 5.09
N THR A 22 -2.16 -5.39 5.60
CA THR A 22 -1.49 -4.40 6.45
C THR A 22 -0.91 -5.05 7.71
N PHE A 23 -1.64 -5.98 8.34
CA PHE A 23 -1.13 -6.72 9.49
C PHE A 23 0.08 -7.60 9.12
N LYS A 24 0.02 -8.33 7.99
CA LYS A 24 1.17 -9.09 7.50
C LYS A 24 2.36 -8.20 7.16
N LEU A 25 2.11 -7.05 6.54
CA LEU A 25 3.13 -6.06 6.21
C LEU A 25 3.78 -5.49 7.47
N TYR A 26 3.00 -5.22 8.51
CA TYR A 26 3.51 -4.77 9.81
C TYR A 26 4.46 -5.81 10.44
N LEU A 27 4.06 -7.09 10.46
CA LEU A 27 4.94 -8.16 10.93
C LEU A 27 6.21 -8.28 10.09
N TYR A 28 6.09 -8.18 8.76
CA TYR A 28 7.23 -8.22 7.86
C TYR A 28 8.18 -7.04 8.07
N ASN A 29 7.65 -5.84 8.32
CA ASN A 29 8.46 -4.69 8.66
C ASN A 29 9.28 -4.91 9.91
N LYS A 30 8.74 -5.59 10.92
CA LYS A 30 9.51 -5.92 12.13
C LYS A 30 10.73 -6.78 11.78
N ILE A 31 10.58 -7.76 10.90
CA ILE A 31 11.70 -8.58 10.39
C ILE A 31 12.72 -7.70 9.67
N LEU A 32 12.26 -6.77 8.83
CA LEU A 32 13.15 -5.84 8.14
C LEU A 32 13.89 -4.92 9.13
N TYR A 33 13.23 -4.46 10.20
CA TYR A 33 13.87 -3.67 11.25
C TYR A 33 14.96 -4.46 11.98
N ASP A 34 14.71 -5.73 12.32
CA ASP A 34 15.73 -6.59 12.94
C ASP A 34 16.94 -6.80 12.02
N ILE A 35 16.72 -6.89 10.69
CA ILE A 35 17.82 -6.93 9.71
C ILE A 35 18.56 -5.59 9.68
N GLN A 36 17.84 -4.47 9.71
CA GLN A 36 18.43 -3.14 9.71
C GLN A 36 19.24 -2.83 10.97
N GLU A 37 18.85 -3.36 12.13
CA GLU A 37 19.55 -3.13 13.39
C GLU A 37 20.93 -3.81 13.43
N LYS A 38 21.11 -4.91 12.68
CA LYS A 38 22.38 -5.65 12.59
C LYS A 38 23.49 -4.91 11.85
N TYR A 39 23.18 -3.85 11.10
CA TYR A 39 24.15 -3.10 10.31
C TYR A 39 24.17 -1.63 10.73
N SER A 40 25.35 -1.03 10.88
CA SER A 40 25.45 0.41 11.20
C SER A 40 25.30 1.30 9.97
N ASN A 41 25.78 0.85 8.81
CA ASN A 41 25.82 1.62 7.57
C ASN A 41 24.48 1.56 6.81
N GLN A 42 23.91 2.73 6.47
CA GLN A 42 22.63 2.85 5.76
C GLN A 42 22.62 2.16 4.38
N ILE A 43 23.74 2.17 3.65
CA ILE A 43 23.84 1.50 2.34
C ILE A 43 23.76 -0.02 2.52
N GLN A 44 24.41 -0.57 3.55
CA GLN A 44 24.38 -2.00 3.85
C GLN A 44 22.99 -2.45 4.31
N LYS A 45 22.30 -1.63 5.12
CA LYS A 45 20.90 -1.85 5.47
C LYS A 45 20.02 -1.99 4.23
N ALA A 46 20.14 -1.05 3.29
CA ALA A 46 19.36 -1.07 2.06
C ALA A 46 19.65 -2.29 1.20
N LEU A 47 20.93 -2.67 1.05
CA LEU A 47 21.34 -3.83 0.26
C LEU A 47 20.82 -5.16 0.86
N MET A 48 20.88 -5.31 2.18
CA MET A 48 20.43 -6.51 2.87
C MET A 48 18.91 -6.63 2.85
N VAL A 49 18.20 -5.53 3.02
CA VAL A 49 16.74 -5.47 2.88
C VAL A 49 16.31 -5.78 1.44
N ALA A 50 17.03 -5.28 0.43
CA ALA A 50 16.74 -5.59 -0.98
C ALA A 50 17.04 -7.05 -1.37
N ARG A 51 17.95 -7.71 -0.64
CA ARG A 51 18.28 -9.13 -0.82
C ARG A 51 17.26 -10.08 -0.19
N GLU A 52 16.38 -9.61 0.69
CA GLU A 52 15.33 -10.44 1.26
C GLU A 52 14.37 -10.92 0.15
N PRO A 53 14.15 -12.23 -0.02
CA PRO A 53 13.42 -12.79 -1.16
C PRO A 53 11.97 -12.31 -1.25
N TYR A 54 11.35 -11.99 -0.12
CA TYR A 54 9.97 -11.52 -0.08
C TYR A 54 9.82 -10.00 -0.21
N TYR A 55 10.92 -9.27 -0.19
CA TYR A 55 10.93 -7.81 -0.17
C TYR A 55 10.20 -7.20 -1.37
N PHE A 56 10.58 -7.58 -2.58
CA PHE A 56 9.95 -7.08 -3.81
C PHE A 56 8.46 -7.46 -3.90
N LYS A 57 8.09 -8.64 -3.39
CA LYS A 57 6.70 -9.08 -3.36
C LYS A 57 5.86 -8.18 -2.44
N TYR A 58 6.35 -7.86 -1.24
CA TYR A 58 5.69 -6.93 -0.33
C TYR A 58 5.66 -5.49 -0.87
N LEU A 59 6.71 -5.07 -1.58
CA LEU A 59 6.79 -3.76 -2.21
C LEU A 59 5.74 -3.61 -3.33
N ILE A 60 5.70 -4.54 -4.28
CA ILE A 60 4.72 -4.53 -5.39
C ILE A 60 3.29 -4.65 -4.87
N SER A 61 3.06 -5.57 -3.93
CA SER A 61 1.71 -5.75 -3.36
C SER A 61 1.25 -4.53 -2.58
N GLY A 62 2.13 -3.86 -1.81
CA GLY A 62 1.76 -2.63 -1.11
C GLY A 62 1.41 -1.48 -2.07
N ILE A 63 2.19 -1.31 -3.15
CA ILE A 63 1.84 -0.35 -4.21
C ILE A 63 0.47 -0.68 -4.80
N LEU A 64 0.22 -1.95 -5.12
CA LEU A 64 -1.07 -2.40 -5.68
C LEU A 64 -2.25 -2.09 -4.74
N PHE A 65 -2.12 -2.36 -3.44
CA PHE A 65 -3.17 -2.06 -2.46
C PHE A 65 -3.37 -0.56 -2.25
N ILE A 66 -2.30 0.25 -2.28
CA ILE A 66 -2.40 1.71 -2.26
C ILE A 66 -3.17 2.20 -3.48
N THR A 67 -2.79 1.76 -4.69
CA THR A 67 -3.50 2.12 -5.93
C THR A 67 -4.96 1.71 -5.87
N LEU A 68 -5.26 0.51 -5.38
CA LEU A 68 -6.62 0.00 -5.25
C LEU A 68 -7.46 0.88 -4.30
N LEU A 69 -6.91 1.27 -3.15
CA LEU A 69 -7.56 2.18 -2.22
C LEU A 69 -7.81 3.57 -2.83
N VAL A 70 -6.85 4.12 -3.56
CA VAL A 70 -6.98 5.43 -4.21
C VAL A 70 -8.04 5.41 -5.31
N VAL A 71 -8.00 4.39 -6.18
CA VAL A 71 -8.98 4.21 -7.26
C VAL A 71 -10.38 3.99 -6.68
N TYR A 72 -10.50 3.17 -5.64
CA TYR A 72 -11.78 2.93 -4.99
C TYR A 72 -12.33 4.20 -4.31
N THR A 73 -11.47 4.95 -3.61
CA THR A 73 -11.84 6.23 -2.98
C THR A 73 -12.33 7.24 -4.01
N THR A 74 -11.61 7.39 -5.13
CA THR A 74 -12.02 8.29 -6.23
C THR A 74 -13.29 7.82 -6.91
N PHE A 75 -13.48 6.51 -7.09
CA PHE A 75 -14.72 5.95 -7.62
C PHE A 75 -15.91 6.25 -6.72
N VAL A 76 -15.79 6.03 -5.41
CA VAL A 76 -16.84 6.37 -4.43
C VAL A 76 -17.13 7.87 -4.41
N ILE A 77 -16.12 8.72 -4.61
CA ILE A 77 -16.33 10.17 -4.73
C ILE A 77 -17.09 10.53 -6.01
N SER A 78 -16.76 9.88 -7.13
CA SER A 78 -17.30 10.17 -8.46
C SER A 78 -18.76 9.74 -8.61
N LYS A 79 -19.15 8.61 -8.00
CA LYS A 79 -20.55 8.23 -7.92
C LYS A 79 -21.24 9.09 -6.86
N GLN A 80 -22.27 9.84 -7.26
CA GLN A 80 -23.19 10.56 -6.38
C GLN A 80 -24.01 9.57 -5.53
N TYR A 81 -23.37 8.86 -4.59
CA TYR A 81 -24.09 8.17 -3.54
C TYR A 81 -24.66 9.24 -2.59
N ILE A 82 -25.99 9.35 -2.59
CA ILE A 82 -26.76 10.27 -1.75
C ILE A 82 -26.93 9.60 -0.38
N GLY A 83 -26.18 10.03 0.64
CA GLY A 83 -26.38 9.58 2.03
C GLY A 83 -25.15 9.59 2.94
N ILE A 84 -25.39 9.40 4.24
CA ILE A 84 -24.37 9.29 5.31
C ILE A 84 -23.43 8.10 5.07
N ASP A 85 -23.94 7.02 4.48
CA ASP A 85 -23.18 5.79 4.23
C ASP A 85 -21.92 6.02 3.39
N ARG A 86 -21.95 6.99 2.45
CA ARG A 86 -20.80 7.38 1.63
C ARG A 86 -19.67 7.96 2.48
N TRP A 87 -20.00 8.79 3.47
CA TRP A 87 -19.00 9.40 4.35
C TRP A 87 -18.32 8.36 5.22
N ILE A 88 -19.07 7.37 5.71
CA ILE A 88 -18.54 6.26 6.50
C ILE A 88 -17.52 5.46 5.68
N ILE A 89 -17.92 5.03 4.48
CA ILE A 89 -17.08 4.32 3.49
C ILE A 89 -15.81 5.12 3.16
N PHE A 90 -15.96 6.41 2.89
CA PHE A 90 -14.85 7.28 2.55
C PHE A 90 -13.85 7.40 3.71
N ILE A 91 -14.34 7.62 4.94
CA ILE A 91 -13.50 7.71 6.14
C ILE A 91 -12.77 6.39 6.38
N ILE A 92 -13.44 5.24 6.27
CA ILE A 92 -12.82 3.92 6.46
C ILE A 92 -11.68 3.71 5.46
N ASN A 93 -11.91 3.97 4.17
CA ASN A 93 -10.88 3.82 3.14
C ASN A 93 -9.72 4.79 3.34
N LEU A 94 -9.99 6.04 3.75
CA LEU A 94 -8.96 7.03 4.03
C LEU A 94 -8.11 6.63 5.24
N VAL A 95 -8.72 6.13 6.32
CA VAL A 95 -8.00 5.61 7.49
C VAL A 95 -7.15 4.41 7.10
N LEU A 96 -7.69 3.46 6.33
CA LEU A 96 -6.94 2.31 5.82
C LEU A 96 -5.75 2.73 4.96
N LEU A 97 -5.93 3.73 4.10
CA LEU A 97 -4.86 4.29 3.27
C LEU A 97 -3.76 4.91 4.14
N ILE A 98 -4.11 5.70 5.15
CA ILE A 98 -3.14 6.29 6.08
C ILE A 98 -2.37 5.20 6.82
N ILE A 99 -3.04 4.20 7.39
CA ILE A 99 -2.39 3.11 8.12
C ILE A 99 -1.46 2.36 7.17
N LEU A 100 -1.92 2.04 5.96
CA LEU A 100 -1.12 1.34 4.96
C LEU A 100 0.11 2.16 4.59
N LEU A 101 -0.03 3.48 4.38
CA LEU A 101 1.09 4.37 4.09
C LEU A 101 2.08 4.46 5.25
N ILE A 102 1.63 4.56 6.50
CA ILE A 102 2.51 4.58 7.68
C ILE A 102 3.31 3.28 7.79
N VAL A 103 2.65 2.14 7.62
CA VAL A 103 3.33 0.84 7.64
C VAL A 103 4.26 0.74 6.44
N PHE A 104 3.87 1.22 5.27
CA PHE A 104 4.72 1.21 4.08
C PHE A 104 5.89 2.20 4.15
N TRP A 105 5.82 3.22 5.02
CA TRP A 105 6.87 4.21 5.29
C TRP A 105 8.03 3.63 6.10
N ASN A 106 8.57 2.50 5.68
CA ASN A 106 9.92 2.14 6.05
C ASN A 106 10.85 2.92 5.11
N PRO A 107 11.73 3.81 5.61
CA PRO A 107 12.53 4.72 4.77
C PRO A 107 13.35 3.99 3.70
N ILE A 108 13.75 2.74 3.96
CA ILE A 108 14.44 1.89 2.99
C ILE A 108 13.48 1.38 1.90
N ILE A 109 12.25 0.98 2.27
CA ILE A 109 11.20 0.59 1.31
C ILE A 109 10.86 1.77 0.39
N THR A 110 10.61 2.94 0.96
CA THR A 110 10.24 4.14 0.21
C THR A 110 11.34 4.56 -0.77
N THR A 111 12.61 4.53 -0.33
CA THR A 111 13.74 4.92 -1.19
C THR A 111 13.88 3.98 -2.39
N ILE A 112 13.79 2.67 -2.18
CA ILE A 112 13.89 1.69 -3.27
C ILE A 112 12.65 1.76 -4.17
N ALA A 113 11.45 1.97 -3.62
CA ALA A 113 10.23 2.16 -4.42
C ALA A 113 10.34 3.40 -5.32
N ILE A 114 10.83 4.53 -4.79
CA ILE A 114 11.07 5.75 -5.58
C ILE A 114 12.12 5.50 -6.66
N LEU A 115 13.23 4.82 -6.35
CA LEU A 115 14.26 4.46 -7.33
C LEU A 115 13.71 3.53 -8.43
N LEU A 116 12.84 2.58 -8.10
CA LEU A 116 12.22 1.69 -9.08
C LEU A 116 11.21 2.44 -9.97
N LEU A 117 10.44 3.35 -9.39
CA LEU A 117 9.49 4.17 -10.14
C LEU A 117 10.21 5.18 -11.04
N SER A 118 11.31 5.79 -10.56
CA SER A 118 12.10 6.71 -11.37
C SER A 118 12.91 5.99 -12.43
N ALA A 119 13.53 4.84 -12.13
CA ALA A 119 14.23 4.02 -13.11
C ALA A 119 13.26 3.41 -14.15
N GLY A 120 12.08 2.96 -13.72
CA GLY A 120 11.02 2.50 -14.63
C GLY A 120 10.48 3.61 -15.52
N GLY A 121 10.32 4.83 -14.98
CA GLY A 121 9.98 6.02 -15.74
C GLY A 121 11.06 6.40 -16.76
N ILE A 122 12.34 6.22 -16.42
CA ILE A 122 13.46 6.42 -17.33
C ILE A 122 13.46 5.39 -18.47
N VAL A 123 13.18 4.11 -18.19
CA VAL A 123 13.07 3.07 -19.23
C VAL A 123 11.90 3.36 -20.18
N ILE A 124 10.77 3.85 -19.67
CA ILE A 124 9.63 4.25 -20.49
C ILE A 124 9.93 5.53 -21.29
N ALA A 125 10.68 6.48 -20.73
CA ALA A 125 11.02 7.75 -21.40
C ALA A 125 12.11 7.64 -22.48
N ILE A 126 13.02 6.65 -22.40
CA ILE A 126 14.05 6.40 -23.44
C ILE A 126 13.52 5.46 -24.53
N GLY A 127 12.39 4.78 -24.30
CA GLY A 127 11.75 3.87 -25.25
C GLY A 127 10.77 4.53 -26.23
N TYR A 128 10.68 5.86 -26.27
CA TYR A 128 9.88 6.64 -27.23
C TYR A 128 10.76 7.53 -28.11
#